data_AF-A0A534JUY1-F1
#
_entry.id   AF-A0A534JUY1-F1
#
_cell.length_a   1.000
_cell.length_b   1.000
_cell.length_c   1.000
_cell.angle_alpha   90.00
_cell.angle_beta   90.00
_cell.angle_gamma   90.00
#
_symmetry.space_group_name_H-M   'P 1'
#
loop_
_entity.id
_entity.type
_entity.pdbx_description
1 polymer ?
#
loop_
_entity_poly.entity_id
_entity_poly.type
_entity_poly.pdbx_seq_one_letter_code
_entity_poly.pdbx_strand_id
1 'polypeptide(L)'
;MARTRAYLARGHSPSRLLDVLANYACRDAAVANGGINLIFAETCAAEFLASRAPEIPMALAKMIAASPKDQGAYNGWAPHLPE
;
A
#
# COMPACT_ATOMS: atom_id res chain seq x y z
N MET A 1 -2.98 9.26 4.79
CA MET A 1 -3.11 10.43 3.88
C MET A 1 -2.12 11.55 4.15
N ALA A 2 -2.02 12.10 5.36
CA ALA A 2 -1.05 13.16 5.66
C ALA A 2 0.40 12.74 5.38
N ARG A 3 0.79 11.52 5.80
CA ARG A 3 2.14 10.96 5.55
C ARG A 3 2.45 10.76 4.06
N THR A 4 1.49 10.23 3.29
CA THR A 4 1.61 10.02 1.83
C THR A 4 1.82 11.34 1.08
N ARG A 5 0.99 12.36 1.39
CA ARG A 5 1.14 13.70 0.82
C ARG A 5 2.46 14.35 1.21
N ALA A 6 2.86 14.24 2.48
CA ALA A 6 4.14 14.76 2.95
C ALA A 6 5.33 14.06 2.27
N TYR A 7 5.25 12.75 2.03
CA TYR A 7 6.28 11.99 1.32
C TYR A 7 6.48 12.52 -0.10
N LEU A 8 5.39 12.70 -0.85
CA LEU A 8 5.44 13.26 -2.20
C LEU A 8 5.88 14.73 -2.21
N ALA A 9 5.38 15.55 -1.28
CA ALA A 9 5.74 16.96 -1.17
C ALA A 9 7.24 17.18 -0.84
N ARG A 10 7.89 16.19 -0.21
CA ARG A 10 9.34 16.18 0.03
C ARG A 10 10.17 15.77 -1.20
N GLY A 11 9.54 15.53 -2.35
CA GLY A 11 10.20 15.13 -3.59
C GLY A 11 10.62 13.66 -3.63
N HIS A 12 10.11 12.83 -2.72
CA HIS A 12 10.42 11.40 -2.75
C HIS A 12 9.68 10.68 -3.90
N SER A 13 10.30 9.61 -4.39
CA SER A 13 9.82 8.88 -5.58
C SER A 13 8.40 8.30 -5.41
N PRO A 14 7.45 8.64 -6.30
CA PRO A 14 6.11 8.04 -6.32
C PRO A 14 6.14 6.53 -6.62
N SER A 15 7.10 6.05 -7.42
CA SER A 15 7.25 4.60 -7.67
C SER A 15 7.66 3.86 -6.40
N ARG A 16 8.58 4.45 -5.61
CA ARG A 16 8.98 3.86 -4.33
C ARG A 16 7.84 3.84 -3.33
N LEU A 17 7.01 4.88 -3.32
CA LEU A 17 5.80 4.92 -2.51
C LEU A 17 4.84 3.80 -2.90
N LEU A 18 4.64 3.57 -4.20
CA LEU A 18 3.80 2.49 -4.71
C LEU A 18 4.31 1.11 -4.27
N ASP A 19 5.61 0.83 -4.37
CA ASP A 19 6.20 -0.44 -3.91
C ASP A 19 5.93 -0.68 -2.42
N VAL A 20 6.11 0.35 -1.60
CA VAL A 20 5.88 0.28 -0.16
C VAL A 20 4.41 0.01 0.14
N LEU A 21 3.50 0.68 -0.57
CA LEU A 21 2.06 0.48 -0.41
C LEU A 21 1.61 -0.91 -0.90
N ALA A 22 2.16 -1.41 -2.00
CA ALA A 22 1.92 -2.76 -2.48
C ALA A 22 2.39 -3.80 -1.45
N ASN A 23 3.55 -3.59 -0.81
CA ASN A 23 3.98 -4.44 0.29
C ASN A 23 3.01 -4.39 1.49
N TYR A 24 2.50 -3.21 1.84
CA TYR A 24 1.49 -3.07 2.91
C TYR A 24 0.19 -3.79 2.58
N ALA A 25 -0.26 -3.76 1.32
CA ALA A 25 -1.45 -4.47 0.88
C ALA A 25 -1.35 -6.00 1.11
N CYS A 26 -0.14 -6.56 1.08
CA CYS A 26 0.12 -7.98 1.32
C CYS A 26 0.15 -8.39 2.80
N ARG A 27 0.12 -7.45 3.74
CA ARG A 27 0.24 -7.77 5.18
C ARG A 27 -1.08 -8.19 5.81
N ASP A 28 -2.19 -7.72 5.23
CA ASP A 28 -3.53 -8.11 5.65
C ASP A 28 -3.93 -9.41 4.95
N ALA A 29 -4.59 -10.33 5.66
CA ALA A 29 -5.08 -11.57 5.10
C ALA A 29 -6.11 -11.28 4.01
N ALA A 30 -6.01 -11.98 2.88
CA ALA A 30 -6.94 -11.77 1.76
C ALA A 30 -8.40 -12.01 2.16
N VAL A 31 -8.65 -12.93 3.11
CA VAL A 31 -10.02 -13.20 3.61
C VAL A 31 -10.65 -11.97 4.29
N ALA A 32 -9.85 -11.06 4.86
CA ALA A 32 -10.36 -9.90 5.60
C ALA A 32 -11.05 -8.86 4.71
N ASN A 33 -10.72 -8.81 3.42
CA ASN A 33 -11.37 -7.93 2.45
C ASN A 33 -11.58 -8.57 1.07
N GLY A 34 -11.68 -9.90 0.99
CA GLY A 34 -11.85 -10.62 -0.27
C GLY A 34 -10.71 -10.44 -1.28
N GLY A 35 -9.49 -10.14 -0.81
CA GLY A 35 -8.31 -9.91 -1.64
C GLY A 35 -8.28 -8.55 -2.34
N ILE A 36 -9.23 -7.66 -2.04
CA ILE A 36 -9.38 -6.34 -2.68
C ILE A 36 -8.08 -5.53 -2.63
N ASN A 37 -7.37 -5.53 -1.50
CA ASN A 37 -6.12 -4.76 -1.38
C ASN A 37 -5.05 -5.21 -2.39
N LEU A 38 -4.97 -6.50 -2.70
CA LEU A 38 -4.01 -7.05 -3.66
C LEU A 38 -4.38 -6.65 -5.09
N ILE A 39 -5.66 -6.79 -5.45
CA ILE A 39 -6.19 -6.41 -6.77
C ILE A 39 -5.96 -4.91 -7.02
N PHE A 40 -6.24 -4.06 -6.02
CA PHE A 40 -6.00 -2.63 -6.14
C PHE A 40 -4.52 -2.28 -6.20
N ALA A 41 -3.65 -3.00 -5.48
CA ALA A 41 -2.20 -2.78 -5.57
C ALA A 41 -1.68 -3.08 -6.99
N GLU A 42 -2.11 -4.21 -7.59
CA GLU A 42 -1.76 -4.58 -8.96
C GLU A 42 -2.30 -3.56 -9.99
N THR A 43 -3.58 -3.21 -9.86
CA THR A 43 -4.22 -2.21 -10.73
C THR A 43 -3.51 -0.86 -10.64
N CYS A 44 -3.20 -0.39 -9.44
CA CYS A 44 -2.47 0.85 -9.24
C CYS A 44 -1.04 0.78 -9.80
N ALA A 45 -0.39 -0.39 -9.77
CA ALA A 45 0.92 -0.56 -10.38
C ALA A 45 0.87 -0.43 -11.90
N ALA A 46 -0.09 -1.08 -12.55
CA ALA A 46 -0.30 -0.99 -14.00
C ALA A 46 -0.63 0.45 -14.43
N GLU A 47 -1.57 1.09 -13.75
CA GLU A 47 -1.98 2.46 -14.05
C GLU A 47 -0.84 3.47 -13.82
N PHE A 48 -0.05 3.30 -12.76
CA PHE A 48 1.08 4.18 -12.49
C PHE A 48 2.19 4.00 -13.53
N LEU A 49 2.42 2.77 -14.01
CA LEU A 49 3.40 2.52 -15.07
C LEU A 49 3.02 3.26 -16.36
N ALA A 50 1.74 3.28 -16.70
CA ALA A 50 1.22 3.93 -17.90
C ALA A 50 1.21 5.46 -17.79
N SER A 51 0.74 6.01 -16.68
CA SER A 51 0.47 7.45 -16.54
C SER A 51 1.53 8.24 -15.78
N ARG A 52 2.32 7.57 -14.93
CA ARG A 52 3.21 8.19 -13.93
C ARG A 52 2.51 9.17 -12.97
N ALA A 53 1.19 9.10 -12.86
CA ALA A 53 0.40 10.03 -12.06
C ALA A 53 0.57 9.78 -10.55
N PRO A 54 1.03 10.77 -9.75
CA PRO A 54 1.24 10.62 -8.31
C PRO A 54 -0.05 10.40 -7.51
N GLU A 55 -1.21 10.67 -8.09
CA GLU A 55 -2.53 10.42 -7.51
C GLU A 55 -2.81 8.93 -7.32
N ILE A 56 -2.20 8.07 -8.14
CA ILE A 56 -2.41 6.62 -8.12
C ILE A 56 -1.90 5.99 -6.82
N PRO A 57 -0.63 6.16 -6.39
CA PRO A 57 -0.21 5.69 -5.07
C PRO A 57 -0.99 6.37 -3.93
N MET A 58 -1.50 7.59 -4.11
CA MET A 58 -2.38 8.21 -3.11
C MET A 58 -3.73 7.49 -3.00
N ALA A 59 -4.33 7.06 -4.12
CA ALA A 59 -5.56 6.28 -4.13
C ALA A 59 -5.38 4.92 -3.44
N LEU A 60 -4.28 4.22 -3.73
CA LEU A 60 -3.93 2.97 -3.05
C LEU A 60 -3.78 3.17 -1.53
N ALA A 61 -3.10 4.24 -1.12
CA ALA A 61 -2.95 4.57 0.30
C ALA A 61 -4.30 4.82 1.02
N LYS A 62 -5.28 5.44 0.32
CA LYS A 62 -6.64 5.62 0.87
C LYS A 62 -7.33 4.26 1.04
N MET A 63 -7.28 3.41 0.01
CA MET A 63 -7.92 2.10 0.02
C MET A 63 -7.37 1.19 1.12
N ILE A 64 -6.04 1.11 1.25
CA ILE A 64 -5.40 0.34 2.32
C ILE A 64 -5.82 0.88 3.68
N ALA A 65 -5.85 2.20 3.88
CA ALA A 65 -6.24 2.79 5.16
C ALA A 65 -7.71 2.53 5.54
N ALA A 66 -8.60 2.43 4.56
CA ALA A 66 -10.03 2.18 4.78
C ALA A 66 -10.39 0.68 4.89
N SER A 67 -9.49 -0.22 4.49
CA SER A 67 -9.77 -1.66 4.44
C SER A 67 -9.64 -2.33 5.81
N PRO A 68 -10.46 -3.37 6.09
CA PRO A 68 -10.28 -4.24 7.25
C PRO A 68 -8.85 -4.74 7.40
N LYS A 69 -8.43 -4.98 8.65
CA LYS A 69 -7.08 -5.41 9.02
C LYS A 69 -7.11 -6.79 9.63
N ASP A 70 -6.29 -7.68 9.08
CA ASP A 70 -5.99 -9.00 9.65
C ASP A 70 -4.54 -9.31 9.37
N GLN A 71 -3.66 -8.91 10.29
CA GLN A 71 -2.23 -9.09 10.15
C GLN A 71 -1.71 -10.28 10.95
N GLY A 72 -2.60 -11.19 11.38
CA GLY A 72 -2.23 -12.33 12.23
C GLY A 72 -1.15 -13.20 11.59
N ALA A 73 -1.34 -13.56 10.32
CA ALA A 73 -0.34 -14.31 9.56
C ALA A 73 0.97 -13.53 9.42
N TYR A 74 0.92 -12.26 9.02
CA TYR A 74 2.11 -11.41 8.88
C TYR A 74 2.90 -11.30 10.19
N ASN A 75 2.23 -10.98 11.29
CA ASN A 75 2.86 -10.83 12.60
C ASN A 75 3.43 -12.15 13.14
N GLY A 76 2.90 -13.30 12.71
CA GLY A 76 3.40 -14.62 13.11
C GLY A 76 4.74 -14.99 12.49
N TRP A 77 5.11 -14.43 11.33
CA TRP A 77 6.39 -14.70 10.66
C TRP A 77 7.32 -13.49 10.56
N ALA A 78 6.78 -12.27 10.62
CA ALA A 78 7.58 -11.06 10.49
C ALA A 78 8.50 -10.90 11.71
N PRO A 79 9.80 -10.60 11.50
CA PRO A 79 10.71 -10.39 12.61
C PRO A 79 10.24 -9.19 13.44
N HIS A 80 10.09 -9.39 14.75
CA HIS A 80 9.90 -8.30 15.70
C HIS A 80 11.21 -7.51 15.77
N LEU A 81 11.23 -6.31 15.22
CA LEU A 81 12.33 -5.37 15.47
C LEU A 81 12.12 -4.78 16.88
N PRO A 82 13.15 -4.72 17.73
CA PRO A 82 13.06 -4.01 19.01
C PRO A 82 12.76 -2.52 18.75
N GLU A 83 11.86 -1.95 19.56
CA GLU A 83 11.41 -0.55 19.48
C GLU A 83 12.54 0.48 19.67
#